data_AF-A0A640KNJ2-F1
#
_entry.id   AF-A0A640KNJ2-F1
#
_cell.length_a   1.000
_cell.length_b   1.000
_cell.length_c   1.000
_cell.angle_alpha   90.00
_cell.angle_beta   90.00
_cell.angle_gamma   90.00
#
_symmetry.space_group_name_H-M   'P 1'
#
loop_
_entity.id
_entity.type
_entity.pdbx_description
1 polymer ?
#
loop_
_entity_poly.entity_id
_entity_poly.type
_entity_poly.pdbx_seq_one_letter_code
_entity_poly.pdbx_strand_id
1 'polypeptide(L)'
;MTNNTDAARDSVTVKGHFNRLCDTYIAEVVNSSLASNDAVLNEQICSLVAEFERFWRHLSAVGAFSPNDEVDDYSTTALEMLWTPYILADLFQRIQGPMKRAQESRAGNSGGGSNGTTQPQAGSVGERMRGEDALSHREQDSGAQHTKTVAYSAANLISRSRVEELRSCSRQEALACSHAWLKVFFEWMENIELVDKKTLDTYAVYRADQRSQRIELSRNITSLRAALKAEDDKVGYLRAKRRRMRELMAEDGEAAEETGGEEEETLRARALARLKWSIYEGCHQLQISSRELSMLEALNPEQRAAISKQYQDTMDSVRRGELSLGRHTYTILPGGMMAAGTVDHPQQVRASDIVQSGGATATAATITAAASSVAMSGSRNAQLYRQQIRNELMIDRNAPTMTLQEFAELEMAEIQRQMDEAQAKQHQQAEEDARLGPDGVEERQRQKDSAWDDWKDDHPAYGLTNKGNYS
;
A
#
# COMPACT_ATOMS: atom_id res chain seq x y z
N MET A 1 -40.39 -14.68 2.31
CA MET A 1 -39.47 -15.76 1.89
C MET A 1 -38.08 -15.16 1.85
N THR A 2 -37.44 -15.06 3.01
CA THR A 2 -36.29 -14.19 3.25
C THR A 2 -35.48 -14.76 4.42
N ASN A 3 -34.20 -14.37 4.54
CA ASN A 3 -33.31 -14.67 5.68
C ASN A 3 -32.87 -16.15 5.84
N ASN A 4 -32.57 -16.85 4.74
CA ASN A 4 -31.83 -18.13 4.79
C ASN A 4 -30.37 -18.02 4.28
N THR A 5 -29.87 -16.78 4.13
CA THR A 5 -28.53 -16.46 3.60
C THR A 5 -27.50 -16.14 4.68
N ASP A 6 -27.92 -15.83 5.90
CA ASP A 6 -26.99 -15.46 6.99
C ASP A 6 -26.38 -16.67 7.71
N ALA A 7 -27.07 -17.82 7.75
CA ALA A 7 -26.53 -19.05 8.34
C ALA A 7 -25.27 -19.57 7.62
N ALA A 8 -25.02 -19.15 6.37
CA ALA A 8 -23.80 -19.45 5.62
C ALA A 8 -22.66 -18.44 5.88
N ARG A 9 -22.89 -17.38 6.67
CA ARG A 9 -21.88 -16.38 7.06
C ARG A 9 -21.20 -16.70 8.40
N ASP A 10 -21.85 -17.49 9.25
CA ASP A 10 -21.42 -17.75 10.63
C ASP A 10 -20.17 -18.67 10.75
N SER A 11 -19.64 -19.19 9.63
CA SER A 11 -18.41 -20.01 9.59
C SER A 11 -17.24 -19.37 8.82
N VAL A 12 -17.23 -18.04 8.64
CA VAL A 12 -16.09 -17.35 8.03
C VAL A 12 -14.96 -17.19 9.05
N THR A 13 -13.85 -17.89 8.82
CA THR A 13 -12.64 -17.80 9.66
C THR A 13 -12.04 -16.39 9.63
N VAL A 14 -11.25 -16.03 10.65
CA VAL A 14 -10.57 -14.72 10.73
C VAL A 14 -9.70 -14.47 9.48
N LYS A 15 -9.02 -15.51 8.97
CA LYS A 15 -8.28 -15.47 7.69
C LYS A 15 -9.20 -15.28 6.48
N GLY A 16 -10.31 -16.01 6.41
CA GLY A 16 -11.29 -15.85 5.32
C GLY A 16 -11.90 -14.45 5.26
N HIS A 17 -12.17 -13.85 6.42
CA HIS A 17 -12.64 -12.46 6.51
C HIS A 17 -11.56 -11.47 6.02
N PHE A 18 -10.32 -11.60 6.51
CA PHE A 18 -9.21 -10.74 6.09
C PHE A 18 -8.94 -10.83 4.59
N ASN A 19 -8.84 -12.04 4.04
CA ASN A 19 -8.62 -12.27 2.62
C ASN A 19 -9.71 -11.59 1.79
N ARG A 20 -10.99 -11.76 2.16
CA ARG A 20 -12.11 -11.09 1.47
C ARG A 20 -11.99 -9.57 1.50
N LEU A 21 -11.62 -8.96 2.62
CA LEU A 21 -11.42 -7.50 2.69
C LEU A 21 -10.25 -7.04 1.79
N CYS A 22 -9.15 -7.80 1.76
CA CYS A 22 -8.02 -7.54 0.88
C CYS A 22 -8.37 -7.72 -0.61
N ASP A 23 -9.13 -8.75 -0.96
CA ASP A 23 -9.60 -8.99 -2.33
C ASP A 23 -10.53 -7.87 -2.81
N THR A 24 -11.48 -7.43 -1.96
CA THR A 24 -12.35 -6.28 -2.24
C THR A 24 -11.54 -4.98 -2.36
N TYR A 25 -10.59 -4.71 -1.47
CA TYR A 25 -9.68 -3.55 -1.57
C TYR A 25 -8.88 -3.57 -2.89
N ILE A 26 -8.29 -4.70 -3.26
CA ILE A 26 -7.49 -4.85 -4.48
C ILE A 26 -8.38 -4.69 -5.73
N ALA A 27 -9.56 -5.31 -5.77
CA ALA A 27 -10.46 -5.27 -6.92
C ALA A 27 -11.17 -3.91 -7.09
N GLU A 28 -11.76 -3.37 -6.02
CA GLU A 28 -12.67 -2.22 -6.10
C GLU A 28 -11.96 -0.87 -5.92
N VAL A 29 -10.80 -0.84 -5.22
CA VAL A 29 -10.10 0.41 -4.86
C VAL A 29 -8.72 0.53 -5.53
N VAL A 30 -7.90 -0.53 -5.55
CA VAL A 30 -6.56 -0.48 -6.17
C VAL A 30 -6.63 -0.59 -7.69
N ASN A 31 -7.40 -1.54 -8.22
CA ASN A 31 -7.59 -1.77 -9.65
C ASN A 31 -8.83 -1.04 -10.23
N SER A 32 -9.36 -0.05 -9.50
CA SER A 32 -10.56 0.68 -9.91
C SER A 32 -10.35 1.47 -11.19
N SER A 33 -11.33 1.41 -12.10
CA SER A 33 -11.41 2.31 -13.27
C SER A 33 -12.24 3.57 -12.99
N LEU A 34 -12.83 3.68 -11.80
CA LEU A 34 -13.59 4.84 -11.36
C LEU A 34 -12.66 6.02 -11.04
N ALA A 35 -13.13 7.24 -11.30
CA ALA A 35 -12.40 8.44 -10.95
C ALA A 35 -12.34 8.65 -9.42
N SER A 36 -11.26 9.26 -8.92
CA SER A 36 -11.07 9.48 -7.47
C SER A 36 -12.09 10.41 -6.81
N ASN A 37 -12.92 11.10 -7.61
CA ASN A 37 -14.04 11.93 -7.16
C ASN A 37 -15.42 11.26 -7.38
N ASP A 38 -15.46 9.98 -7.77
CA ASP A 38 -16.71 9.24 -7.92
C ASP A 38 -17.36 8.93 -6.57
N ALA A 39 -18.69 9.04 -6.52
CA ALA A 39 -19.46 8.87 -5.29
C ALA A 39 -19.57 7.40 -4.84
N VAL A 40 -19.60 6.45 -5.78
CA VAL A 40 -19.69 5.01 -5.50
C VAL A 40 -18.34 4.53 -4.96
N LEU A 41 -17.24 4.92 -5.61
CA LEU A 41 -15.88 4.61 -5.13
C LEU A 41 -15.66 5.14 -3.70
N ASN A 42 -16.08 6.38 -3.41
CA ASN A 42 -15.95 6.95 -2.07
C ASN A 42 -16.87 6.24 -1.04
N GLU A 43 -18.05 5.76 -1.44
CA GLU A 43 -18.92 4.94 -0.58
C GLU A 43 -18.29 3.55 -0.27
N GLN A 44 -17.69 2.90 -1.28
CA GLN A 44 -16.94 1.63 -1.11
C GLN A 44 -15.74 1.81 -0.16
N ILE A 45 -14.93 2.87 -0.36
CA ILE A 45 -13.81 3.21 0.53
C ILE A 45 -14.30 3.43 1.97
N CYS A 46 -15.38 4.19 2.20
CA CYS A 46 -15.92 4.40 3.54
C CYS A 46 -16.43 3.10 4.20
N SER A 47 -16.97 2.14 3.44
CA SER A 47 -17.34 0.81 3.99
C SER A 47 -16.11 0.00 4.37
N LEU A 48 -15.12 -0.09 3.47
CA LEU A 48 -13.88 -0.81 3.71
C LEU A 48 -13.12 -0.29 4.93
N VAL A 49 -13.04 1.04 5.13
CA VAL A 49 -12.45 1.64 6.34
C VAL A 49 -13.15 1.12 7.59
N ALA A 50 -14.49 1.19 7.66
CA ALA A 50 -15.24 0.74 8.83
C ALA A 50 -15.12 -0.78 9.08
N GLU A 51 -14.99 -1.58 8.02
CA GLU A 51 -14.79 -3.03 8.11
C GLU A 51 -13.37 -3.41 8.54
N PHE A 52 -12.32 -2.78 7.99
CA PHE A 52 -10.93 -2.96 8.43
C PHE A 52 -10.69 -2.40 9.85
N GLU A 53 -11.29 -1.27 10.23
CA GLU A 53 -11.23 -0.77 11.63
C GLU A 53 -11.89 -1.76 12.60
N ARG A 54 -13.04 -2.35 12.22
CA ARG A 54 -13.68 -3.41 13.02
C ARG A 54 -12.81 -4.66 13.12
N PHE A 55 -12.20 -5.07 12.02
CA PHE A 55 -11.29 -6.21 11.99
C PHE A 55 -10.06 -5.99 12.89
N TRP A 56 -9.38 -4.85 12.75
CA TRP A 56 -8.24 -4.49 13.61
C TRP A 56 -8.63 -4.38 15.09
N ARG A 57 -9.75 -3.71 15.40
CA ARG A 57 -10.32 -3.62 16.76
C ARG A 57 -10.57 -5.01 17.37
N HIS A 58 -10.95 -6.01 16.56
CA HIS A 58 -11.11 -7.39 17.03
C HIS A 58 -9.75 -8.08 17.27
N LEU A 59 -8.76 -7.93 16.38
CA LEU A 59 -7.42 -8.48 16.57
C LEU A 59 -6.74 -7.93 17.84
N SER A 60 -6.79 -6.61 18.05
CA SER A 60 -6.28 -5.98 19.28
C SER A 60 -7.03 -6.45 20.54
N ALA A 61 -8.35 -6.68 20.45
CA ALA A 61 -9.16 -7.15 21.59
C ALA A 61 -8.99 -8.66 21.90
N VAL A 62 -8.43 -9.44 20.96
CA VAL A 62 -7.98 -10.82 21.16
C VAL A 62 -6.56 -10.86 21.75
N GLY A 63 -5.75 -9.82 21.52
CA GLY A 63 -4.31 -9.85 21.82
C GLY A 63 -3.53 -10.63 20.76
N ALA A 64 -3.93 -10.56 19.50
CA ALA A 64 -3.34 -11.32 18.40
C ALA A 64 -1.92 -10.86 17.98
N PHE A 65 -1.44 -9.75 18.55
CA PHE A 65 -0.08 -9.23 18.41
C PHE A 65 0.35 -8.60 19.73
N SER A 66 1.58 -8.84 20.19
CA SER A 66 2.22 -8.15 21.31
C SER A 66 3.49 -7.42 20.84
N PRO A 67 3.82 -6.25 21.43
CA PRO A 67 4.97 -5.44 21.03
C PRO A 67 6.32 -6.01 21.51
N ASN A 68 6.34 -7.24 22.03
CA ASN A 68 7.55 -7.97 22.44
C ASN A 68 7.73 -9.28 21.65
N ASP A 69 6.88 -9.53 20.64
CA ASP A 69 6.90 -10.77 19.85
C ASP A 69 7.80 -10.54 18.62
N GLU A 70 8.72 -11.47 18.36
CA GLU A 70 9.65 -11.40 17.23
C GLU A 70 8.97 -11.79 15.91
N VAL A 71 9.62 -11.54 14.75
CA VAL A 71 9.06 -11.89 13.43
C VAL A 71 8.66 -13.37 13.34
N ASP A 72 9.42 -14.24 13.98
CA ASP A 72 9.25 -15.69 13.93
C ASP A 72 8.25 -16.27 14.95
N ASP A 73 7.82 -15.48 15.96
CA ASP A 73 6.64 -15.80 16.78
C ASP A 73 5.33 -15.69 15.96
N TYR A 74 5.31 -14.81 14.96
CA TYR A 74 4.14 -14.61 14.12
C TYR A 74 3.99 -15.71 13.07
N SER A 75 2.89 -16.47 13.17
CA SER A 75 2.43 -17.33 12.08
C SER A 75 2.29 -16.55 10.77
N THR A 76 2.49 -17.22 9.64
CA THR A 76 2.36 -16.66 8.28
C THR A 76 1.04 -15.89 8.07
N THR A 77 -0.04 -16.34 8.72
CA THR A 77 -1.36 -15.67 8.67
C THR A 77 -1.39 -14.38 9.49
N ALA A 78 -0.70 -14.31 10.63
CA ALA A 78 -0.62 -13.11 11.46
C ALA A 78 0.23 -12.02 10.77
N LEU A 79 1.34 -12.40 10.13
CA LEU A 79 2.15 -11.48 9.31
C LEU A 79 1.33 -10.84 8.17
N GLU A 80 0.46 -11.59 7.50
CA GLU A 80 -0.46 -11.01 6.51
C GLU A 80 -1.41 -9.97 7.13
N MET A 81 -1.90 -10.21 8.36
CA MET A 81 -2.82 -9.31 9.06
C MET A 81 -2.17 -8.03 9.61
N LEU A 82 -0.86 -8.04 9.89
CA LEU A 82 -0.08 -6.82 10.23
C LEU A 82 -0.07 -5.76 9.11
N TRP A 83 -0.51 -6.12 7.90
CA TRP A 83 -0.71 -5.16 6.80
C TRP A 83 -1.94 -4.26 6.98
N THR A 84 -2.87 -4.60 7.89
CA THR A 84 -4.14 -3.86 8.10
C THR A 84 -3.97 -2.36 8.36
N PRO A 85 -3.06 -1.89 9.24
CA PRO A 85 -2.88 -0.45 9.50
C PRO A 85 -2.42 0.34 8.26
N TYR A 86 -1.62 -0.28 7.39
CA TYR A 86 -1.22 0.31 6.10
C TYR A 86 -2.41 0.42 5.13
N ILE A 87 -3.24 -0.62 5.01
CA ILE A 87 -4.44 -0.58 4.15
C ILE A 87 -5.40 0.53 4.63
N LEU A 88 -5.58 0.67 5.95
CA LEU A 88 -6.38 1.76 6.53
C LEU A 88 -5.81 3.13 6.17
N ALA A 89 -4.49 3.32 6.29
CA ALA A 89 -3.84 4.57 5.90
C ALA A 89 -4.03 4.93 4.42
N ASP A 90 -3.85 3.98 3.50
CA ASP A 90 -4.03 4.16 2.05
C ASP A 90 -5.50 4.48 1.70
N LEU A 91 -6.46 3.76 2.31
CA LEU A 91 -7.89 4.04 2.18
C LEU A 91 -8.24 5.47 2.64
N PHE A 92 -7.75 5.89 3.81
CA PHE A 92 -7.93 7.27 4.29
C PHE A 92 -7.27 8.30 3.35
N GLN A 93 -6.11 7.98 2.75
CA GLN A 93 -5.45 8.85 1.76
C GLN A 93 -6.25 8.99 0.44
N ARG A 94 -7.21 8.10 0.14
CA ARG A 94 -8.09 8.22 -1.04
C ARG A 94 -9.34 9.06 -0.80
N ILE A 95 -9.79 9.22 0.44
CA ILE A 95 -11.01 9.99 0.77
C ILE A 95 -10.82 11.48 0.41
N GLN A 96 -11.62 11.98 -0.53
CA GLN A 96 -11.60 13.39 -0.95
C GLN A 96 -12.42 14.31 -0.02
N GLY A 97 -13.29 13.72 0.82
CA GLY A 97 -14.25 14.42 1.67
C GLY A 97 -15.45 15.00 0.91
N PRO A 98 -16.40 15.63 1.60
CA PRO A 98 -17.62 16.15 0.98
C PRO A 98 -17.31 17.36 0.10
N MET A 99 -17.24 17.15 -1.21
CA MET A 99 -17.23 18.24 -2.19
C MET A 99 -18.51 19.07 -2.04
N LYS A 100 -18.37 20.34 -1.61
CA LYS A 100 -19.47 21.32 -1.63
C LYS A 100 -19.96 21.51 -3.06
N ARG A 101 -21.03 20.81 -3.44
CA ARG A 101 -21.67 20.98 -4.76
C ARG A 101 -22.11 22.43 -4.91
N ALA A 102 -21.50 23.15 -5.85
CA ALA A 102 -21.85 24.53 -6.21
C ALA A 102 -23.20 24.65 -6.95
N GLN A 103 -24.18 23.81 -6.61
CA GLN A 103 -25.51 23.75 -7.23
C GLN A 103 -26.59 24.44 -6.40
N GLU A 104 -26.44 24.52 -5.07
CA GLU A 104 -27.41 25.20 -4.19
C GLU A 104 -27.55 26.70 -4.49
N SER A 105 -26.48 27.34 -4.99
CA SER A 105 -26.48 28.75 -5.39
C SER A 105 -27.37 29.07 -6.60
N ARG A 106 -27.82 28.07 -7.37
CA ARG A 106 -28.58 28.30 -8.61
C ARG A 106 -30.10 28.17 -8.46
N ALA A 107 -30.60 27.70 -7.32
CA ALA A 107 -32.04 27.49 -7.09
C ALA A 107 -32.78 28.70 -6.49
N GLY A 108 -32.05 29.67 -5.91
CA GLY A 108 -32.65 30.73 -5.08
C GLY A 108 -33.08 32.03 -5.80
N ASN A 109 -32.53 32.36 -6.96
CA ASN A 109 -32.69 33.71 -7.55
C ASN A 109 -33.97 33.87 -8.41
N SER A 110 -35.13 33.65 -7.81
CA SER A 110 -36.45 33.85 -8.46
C SER A 110 -37.28 34.95 -7.78
N GLY A 111 -36.87 36.20 -8.00
CA GLY A 111 -37.75 37.38 -7.88
C GLY A 111 -38.21 37.79 -6.47
N GLY A 112 -37.38 38.55 -5.76
CA GLY A 112 -37.73 39.16 -4.47
C GLY A 112 -36.94 40.43 -4.17
N GLY A 113 -37.14 41.49 -4.96
CA GLY A 113 -36.38 42.73 -4.83
C GLY A 113 -37.01 43.76 -3.88
N SER A 114 -36.19 44.36 -3.01
CA SER A 114 -36.44 45.71 -2.47
C SER A 114 -35.18 46.37 -1.89
N ASN A 115 -34.90 47.58 -2.37
CA ASN A 115 -34.23 48.71 -1.73
C ASN A 115 -33.28 48.50 -0.53
N GLY A 116 -31.99 48.51 -0.87
CA GLY A 116 -30.82 49.13 -0.24
C GLY A 116 -30.86 49.88 1.12
N THR A 117 -29.68 49.90 1.73
CA THR A 117 -29.17 50.98 2.61
C THR A 117 -27.64 51.01 2.49
N THR A 118 -27.05 52.20 2.52
CA THR A 118 -25.59 52.42 2.48
C THR A 118 -24.98 52.39 3.89
N GLN A 119 -23.76 51.84 4.02
CA GLN A 119 -22.87 52.11 5.16
C GLN A 119 -21.41 52.30 4.69
N PRO A 120 -20.59 53.08 5.44
CA PRO A 120 -19.33 53.62 4.94
C PRO A 120 -18.09 52.79 5.31
N GLN A 121 -16.95 53.19 4.73
CA GLN A 121 -15.63 52.62 4.98
C GLN A 121 -15.04 53.05 6.35
N ALA A 122 -14.44 52.10 7.05
CA ALA A 122 -13.35 52.28 8.01
C ALA A 122 -12.53 50.97 8.06
N GLY A 123 -11.24 50.95 8.39
CA GLY A 123 -10.38 52.09 8.74
C GLY A 123 -9.38 51.78 9.86
N SER A 124 -8.62 50.68 9.75
CA SER A 124 -7.56 50.27 10.70
C SER A 124 -6.45 49.58 9.90
N VAL A 125 -5.29 50.19 9.70
CA VAL A 125 -4.10 50.15 10.59
C VAL A 125 -3.57 48.73 10.75
N GLY A 126 -2.36 48.49 10.21
CA GLY A 126 -1.74 47.17 10.15
C GLY A 126 -0.83 46.88 11.35
N GLU A 127 -0.72 45.59 11.69
CA GLU A 127 0.11 45.08 12.78
C GLU A 127 1.38 44.41 12.23
N ARG A 128 2.47 44.40 13.02
CA ARG A 128 3.84 44.16 12.54
C ARG A 128 4.40 42.86 13.13
N MET A 129 5.24 42.16 12.36
CA MET A 129 5.91 40.89 12.75
C MET A 129 6.47 40.90 14.17
N ARG A 130 6.33 39.78 14.90
CA ARG A 130 7.24 39.46 16.01
C ARG A 130 7.32 37.95 16.34
N GLY A 131 8.53 37.40 16.21
CA GLY A 131 9.01 36.25 17.01
C GLY A 131 8.52 34.85 16.61
N GLU A 132 9.16 34.25 15.61
CA GLU A 132 9.44 32.81 15.64
C GLU A 132 10.79 32.62 16.33
N ASP A 133 10.79 32.07 17.55
CA ASP A 133 12.00 31.59 18.23
C ASP A 133 11.60 30.67 19.41
N ALA A 134 12.52 29.80 19.84
CA ALA A 134 12.40 28.92 21.01
C ALA A 134 11.31 27.81 20.99
N LEU A 135 11.46 26.84 20.09
CA LEU A 135 11.10 25.43 20.38
C LEU A 135 12.34 24.52 20.34
N SER A 136 13.20 24.70 21.34
CA SER A 136 14.25 23.74 21.67
C SER A 136 14.22 23.48 23.17
N HIS A 137 13.64 22.34 23.58
CA HIS A 137 13.95 21.74 24.86
C HIS A 137 13.47 20.29 24.99
N ARG A 138 14.37 19.46 25.53
CA ARG A 138 14.04 18.43 26.51
C ARG A 138 13.32 17.18 25.98
N GLU A 139 13.99 16.47 25.07
CA GLU A 139 13.99 15.01 25.16
C GLU A 139 14.54 14.62 26.53
N GLN A 140 13.71 14.00 27.38
CA GLN A 140 14.16 13.49 28.67
C GLN A 140 13.94 11.98 28.73
N ASP A 141 15.05 11.29 29.02
CA ASP A 141 15.20 9.84 29.05
C ASP A 141 14.05 9.13 29.79
N SER A 142 13.34 8.26 29.08
CA SER A 142 12.07 7.66 29.53
C SER A 142 11.73 6.34 28.82
N GLY A 143 12.74 5.52 28.50
CA GLY A 143 12.59 4.26 27.73
C GLY A 143 11.53 3.28 28.24
N ALA A 144 11.17 3.33 29.53
CA ALA A 144 10.12 2.48 30.14
C ALA A 144 8.66 2.90 29.83
N GLN A 145 8.40 3.97 29.08
CA GLN A 145 7.03 4.41 28.75
C GLN A 145 6.57 4.09 27.30
N HIS A 146 7.49 3.78 26.39
CA HIS A 146 7.17 3.73 24.95
C HIS A 146 6.10 2.68 24.59
N THR A 147 6.16 1.47 25.16
CA THR A 147 5.27 0.34 24.84
C THR A 147 3.80 0.56 25.17
N LYS A 148 3.47 1.48 26.09
CA LYS A 148 2.06 1.86 26.37
C LYS A 148 1.44 2.76 25.30
N THR A 149 2.25 3.34 24.42
CA THR A 149 1.80 4.35 23.45
C THR A 149 1.01 3.73 22.29
N VAL A 150 1.51 2.62 21.71
CA VAL A 150 1.01 2.04 20.45
C VAL A 150 -0.47 1.63 20.55
N ALA A 151 -0.81 0.81 21.54
CA ALA A 151 -2.18 0.32 21.74
C ALA A 151 -3.16 1.46 22.11
N TYR A 152 -2.69 2.47 22.84
CA TYR A 152 -3.51 3.62 23.24
C TYR A 152 -3.73 4.61 22.09
N SER A 153 -2.73 4.77 21.21
CA SER A 153 -2.81 5.55 19.98
C SER A 153 -3.89 4.99 19.05
N ALA A 154 -3.81 3.69 18.74
CA ALA A 154 -4.79 3.00 17.90
C ALA A 154 -6.22 3.08 18.47
N ALA A 155 -6.40 2.83 19.78
CA ALA A 155 -7.71 2.86 20.43
C ALA A 155 -8.46 4.20 20.29
N ASN A 156 -7.73 5.32 20.26
CA ASN A 156 -8.33 6.65 20.11
C ASN A 156 -8.81 6.92 18.66
N LEU A 157 -8.05 6.50 17.64
CA LEU A 157 -8.44 6.62 16.22
C LEU A 157 -9.74 5.85 15.93
N ILE A 158 -9.78 4.62 16.45
CA ILE A 158 -10.80 3.59 16.24
C ILE A 158 -12.22 4.00 16.72
N SER A 159 -12.40 5.16 17.34
CA SER A 159 -13.69 5.62 17.86
C SER A 159 -14.59 6.34 16.83
N ARG A 160 -14.06 6.83 15.70
CA ARG A 160 -14.81 7.56 14.64
C ARG A 160 -15.51 6.66 13.61
N SER A 161 -15.79 5.41 13.99
CA SER A 161 -16.06 4.28 13.09
C SER A 161 -17.50 4.23 12.52
N ARG A 162 -18.14 5.37 12.28
CA ARG A 162 -19.44 5.46 11.59
C ARG A 162 -19.24 5.85 10.14
N VAL A 163 -19.81 5.07 9.22
CA VAL A 163 -19.80 5.34 7.78
C VAL A 163 -20.42 6.71 7.43
N GLU A 164 -21.35 7.21 8.24
CA GLU A 164 -21.92 8.57 8.13
C GLU A 164 -20.90 9.67 8.50
N GLU A 165 -20.13 9.48 9.58
CA GLU A 165 -19.06 10.40 9.98
C GLU A 165 -17.95 10.44 8.91
N LEU A 166 -17.55 9.27 8.39
CA LEU A 166 -16.57 9.15 7.30
C LEU A 166 -17.01 9.87 6.00
N ARG A 167 -18.31 9.87 5.66
CA ARG A 167 -18.83 10.64 4.51
C ARG A 167 -18.78 12.15 4.73
N SER A 168 -18.83 12.61 5.97
CA SER A 168 -18.71 14.03 6.34
C SER A 168 -17.26 14.49 6.57
N CYS A 169 -16.33 13.54 6.73
CA CYS A 169 -14.92 13.77 7.06
C CYS A 169 -14.26 14.70 6.04
N SER A 170 -13.64 15.79 6.50
CA SER A 170 -12.92 16.69 5.62
C SER A 170 -11.63 16.06 5.09
N ARG A 171 -11.14 16.50 3.92
CA ARG A 171 -9.84 16.04 3.38
C ARG A 171 -8.70 16.18 4.39
N GLN A 172 -8.71 17.27 5.17
CA GLN A 172 -7.72 17.56 6.20
C GLN A 172 -7.74 16.50 7.33
N GLU A 173 -8.94 16.13 7.80
CA GLU A 173 -9.10 15.07 8.81
C GLU A 173 -8.76 13.68 8.25
N ALA A 174 -9.15 13.38 7.00
CA ALA A 174 -8.81 12.11 6.36
C ALA A 174 -7.29 11.92 6.24
N LEU A 175 -6.55 12.97 5.88
CA LEU A 175 -5.08 12.94 5.89
C LEU A 175 -4.50 12.76 7.30
N ALA A 176 -5.03 13.45 8.31
CA ALA A 176 -4.59 13.28 9.70
C ALA A 176 -4.86 11.86 10.24
N CYS A 177 -5.99 11.24 9.87
CA CYS A 177 -6.27 9.84 10.17
C CYS A 177 -5.31 8.89 9.42
N SER A 178 -5.03 9.14 8.13
CA SER A 178 -4.04 8.39 7.35
C SER A 178 -2.65 8.43 8.01
N HIS A 179 -2.18 9.61 8.41
CA HIS A 179 -0.91 9.80 9.13
C HIS A 179 -0.83 9.00 10.42
N ALA A 180 -1.90 9.02 11.22
CA ALA A 180 -1.92 8.31 12.48
C ALA A 180 -1.95 6.77 12.29
N TRP A 181 -2.62 6.28 11.24
CA TRP A 181 -2.56 4.87 10.85
C TRP A 181 -1.19 4.46 10.28
N LEU A 182 -0.50 5.32 9.52
CA LEU A 182 0.90 5.09 9.13
C LEU A 182 1.82 5.06 10.35
N LYS A 183 1.61 5.93 11.35
CA LYS A 183 2.40 5.91 12.59
C LYS A 183 2.21 4.60 13.36
N VAL A 184 0.96 4.11 13.48
CA VAL A 184 0.68 2.79 14.09
C VAL A 184 1.32 1.66 13.26
N PHE A 185 1.29 1.74 11.93
CA PHE A 185 1.97 0.77 11.06
C PHE A 185 3.49 0.77 11.31
N PHE A 186 4.15 1.93 11.29
CA PHE A 186 5.59 2.04 11.51
C PHE A 186 6.00 1.63 12.93
N GLU A 187 5.21 1.96 13.96
CA GLU A 187 5.44 1.48 15.33
C GLU A 187 5.43 -0.06 15.40
N TRP A 188 4.52 -0.74 14.69
CA TRP A 188 4.55 -2.20 14.58
C TRP A 188 5.75 -2.72 13.79
N MET A 189 6.12 -2.07 12.68
CA MET A 189 7.26 -2.49 11.84
C MET A 189 8.63 -2.24 12.50
N GLU A 190 8.73 -1.24 13.40
CA GLU A 190 9.89 -1.00 14.27
C GLU A 190 9.96 -2.07 15.38
N ASN A 191 8.85 -2.38 16.05
CA ASN A 191 8.81 -3.38 17.14
C ASN A 191 9.19 -4.80 16.66
N ILE A 192 8.86 -5.18 15.43
CA ILE A 192 9.22 -6.49 14.84
C ILE A 192 10.56 -6.45 14.08
N GLU A 193 11.39 -5.41 14.28
CA GLU A 193 12.71 -5.23 13.65
C GLU A 193 12.74 -5.31 12.10
N LEU A 194 11.60 -5.12 11.42
CA LEU A 194 11.52 -5.19 9.95
C LEU A 194 12.08 -3.94 9.27
N VAL A 195 12.25 -2.84 10.02
CA VAL A 195 12.91 -1.60 9.61
C VAL A 195 13.51 -0.86 10.80
N ASP A 196 14.74 -0.34 10.65
CA ASP A 196 15.36 0.48 11.70
C ASP A 196 14.61 1.80 11.91
N LYS A 197 14.52 2.25 13.16
CA LYS A 197 14.09 3.62 13.51
C LYS A 197 14.78 4.70 12.67
N LYS A 198 16.11 4.59 12.52
CA LYS A 198 16.93 5.49 11.69
C LYS A 198 16.47 5.55 10.22
N THR A 199 16.01 4.42 9.69
CA THR A 199 15.51 4.32 8.31
C THR A 199 14.14 5.00 8.20
N LEU A 200 13.27 4.85 9.20
CA LEU A 200 12.01 5.61 9.32
C LEU A 200 12.27 7.13 9.45
N ASP A 201 13.13 7.58 10.38
CA ASP A 201 13.48 8.99 10.60
C ASP A 201 14.07 9.66 9.34
N THR A 202 14.76 8.88 8.51
CA THR A 202 15.34 9.31 7.23
C THR A 202 14.27 9.48 6.14
N TYR A 203 13.33 8.53 6.03
CA TYR A 203 12.40 8.46 4.90
C TYR A 203 10.99 8.99 5.17
N ALA A 204 10.53 9.06 6.41
CA ALA A 204 9.20 9.55 6.78
C ALA A 204 9.06 11.08 6.61
N VAL A 205 10.12 11.83 6.91
CA VAL A 205 10.10 13.31 6.91
C VAL A 205 10.46 13.86 5.52
N TYR A 206 9.56 14.64 4.90
CA TYR A 206 9.90 15.31 3.64
C TYR A 206 10.93 16.42 3.86
N ARG A 207 12.08 16.31 3.19
CA ARG A 207 13.14 17.33 3.16
C ARG A 207 13.36 17.78 1.71
N ALA A 208 13.30 19.09 1.44
CA ALA A 208 13.27 19.63 0.08
C ALA A 208 14.64 19.56 -0.62
N ASP A 209 15.68 19.92 0.13
CA ASP A 209 17.10 19.84 -0.16
C ASP A 209 17.57 18.42 -0.52
N GLN A 210 17.05 17.40 0.17
CA GLN A 210 17.60 16.03 0.14
C GLN A 210 17.07 15.21 -1.07
N ARG A 211 17.34 15.72 -2.28
CA ARG A 211 16.95 15.08 -3.56
C ARG A 211 17.51 13.67 -3.70
N SER A 212 18.71 13.41 -3.18
CA SER A 212 19.36 12.09 -3.18
C SER A 212 18.48 11.03 -2.51
N GLN A 213 18.07 11.26 -1.26
CA GLN A 213 17.18 10.36 -0.51
C GLN A 213 15.86 10.10 -1.23
N ARG A 214 15.27 11.09 -1.92
CA ARG A 214 14.02 10.88 -2.67
C ARG A 214 14.22 9.99 -3.90
N ILE A 215 15.40 10.04 -4.53
CA ILE A 215 15.78 9.12 -5.62
C ILE A 215 16.07 7.72 -5.05
N GLU A 216 16.71 7.63 -3.90
CA GLU A 216 16.99 6.37 -3.19
C GLU A 216 15.70 5.67 -2.75
N LEU A 217 14.78 6.39 -2.10
CA LEU A 217 13.44 5.93 -1.74
C LEU A 217 12.68 5.39 -2.95
N SER A 218 12.68 6.13 -4.07
CA SER A 218 12.03 5.70 -5.32
C SER A 218 12.66 4.43 -5.92
N ARG A 219 13.99 4.28 -5.85
CA ARG A 219 14.70 3.05 -6.24
C ARG A 219 14.35 1.87 -5.32
N ASN A 220 14.32 2.10 -4.02
CA ASN A 220 14.00 1.08 -3.01
C ASN A 220 12.55 0.58 -3.17
N ILE A 221 11.58 1.49 -3.35
CA ILE A 221 10.19 1.14 -3.68
C ILE A 221 10.12 0.30 -4.96
N THR A 222 10.85 0.70 -6.02
CA THR A 222 10.86 -0.02 -7.30
C THR A 222 11.45 -1.43 -7.16
N SER A 223 12.56 -1.56 -6.42
CA SER A 223 13.24 -2.84 -6.14
C SER A 223 12.36 -3.77 -5.31
N LEU A 224 11.81 -3.27 -4.19
CA LEU A 224 10.93 -4.03 -3.30
C LEU A 224 9.62 -4.44 -3.98
N ARG A 225 9.10 -3.61 -4.90
CA ARG A 225 7.93 -3.96 -5.71
C ARG A 225 8.23 -5.07 -6.73
N ALA A 226 9.44 -5.12 -7.28
CA ALA A 226 9.89 -6.23 -8.13
C ALA A 226 10.08 -7.53 -7.32
N ALA A 227 10.66 -7.44 -6.12
CA ALA A 227 10.80 -8.57 -5.20
C ALA A 227 9.43 -9.12 -4.74
N LEU A 228 8.50 -8.24 -4.31
CA LEU A 228 7.12 -8.61 -3.98
C LEU A 228 6.44 -9.33 -5.15
N LYS A 229 6.59 -8.81 -6.38
CA LYS A 229 6.05 -9.49 -7.57
C LYS A 229 6.65 -10.89 -7.75
N ALA A 230 7.96 -11.06 -7.56
CA ALA A 230 8.59 -12.38 -7.67
C ALA A 230 8.04 -13.40 -6.65
N GLU A 231 7.72 -12.98 -5.43
CA GLU A 231 7.07 -13.84 -4.43
C GLU A 231 5.58 -14.09 -4.72
N ASP A 232 4.83 -13.11 -5.24
CA ASP A 232 3.46 -13.30 -5.73
C ASP A 232 3.44 -14.27 -6.95
N ASP A 233 4.38 -14.15 -7.89
CA ASP A 233 4.54 -15.03 -9.05
C ASP A 233 4.91 -16.48 -8.62
N LYS A 234 5.81 -16.66 -7.62
CA LYS A 234 6.12 -17.98 -7.00
C LYS A 234 4.91 -18.64 -6.36
N VAL A 235 4.15 -17.91 -5.55
CA VAL A 235 2.92 -18.43 -4.91
C VAL A 235 1.85 -18.75 -5.96
N GLY A 236 1.75 -17.96 -7.02
CA GLY A 236 0.93 -18.29 -8.20
C GLY A 236 1.35 -19.61 -8.86
N TYR A 237 2.65 -19.81 -9.09
CA TYR A 237 3.20 -21.05 -9.64
C TYR A 237 2.92 -22.27 -8.75
N LEU A 238 3.16 -22.20 -7.44
CA LEU A 238 2.92 -23.33 -6.53
C LEU A 238 1.43 -23.71 -6.44
N ARG A 239 0.52 -22.73 -6.50
CA ARG A 239 -0.92 -22.98 -6.57
C ARG A 239 -1.33 -23.64 -7.87
N ALA A 240 -0.73 -23.24 -9.00
CA ALA A 240 -0.93 -23.89 -10.29
C ALA A 240 -0.35 -25.32 -10.31
N LYS A 241 0.86 -25.53 -9.75
CA LYS A 241 1.50 -26.84 -9.54
C LYS A 241 0.57 -27.76 -8.75
N ARG A 242 0.10 -27.35 -7.55
CA ARG A 242 -0.78 -28.19 -6.72
C ARG A 242 -2.14 -28.45 -7.39
N ARG A 243 -2.72 -27.46 -8.07
CA ARG A 243 -3.95 -27.65 -8.85
C ARG A 243 -3.77 -28.75 -9.89
N ARG A 244 -2.74 -28.65 -10.73
CA ARG A 244 -2.43 -29.63 -11.79
C ARG A 244 -2.11 -31.02 -11.22
N MET A 245 -1.38 -31.09 -10.10
CA MET A 245 -1.10 -32.36 -9.42
C MET A 245 -2.39 -33.03 -8.91
N ARG A 246 -3.34 -32.26 -8.35
CA ARG A 246 -4.66 -32.81 -7.96
C ARG A 246 -5.54 -33.19 -9.15
N GLU A 247 -5.42 -32.50 -10.28
CA GLU A 247 -6.10 -32.87 -11.51
C GLU A 247 -5.55 -34.21 -12.06
N LEU A 248 -4.22 -34.40 -12.10
CA LEU A 248 -3.59 -35.66 -12.52
C LEU A 248 -3.87 -36.84 -11.56
N MET A 249 -3.68 -36.65 -10.24
CA MET A 249 -3.92 -37.71 -9.25
C MET A 249 -5.39 -38.18 -9.25
N ALA A 250 -6.34 -37.29 -9.58
CA ALA A 250 -7.75 -37.65 -9.74
C ALA A 250 -8.05 -38.42 -11.05
N GLU A 251 -7.17 -38.36 -12.06
CA GLU A 251 -7.26 -39.19 -13.27
C GLU A 251 -6.71 -40.62 -13.00
N ASP A 252 -5.61 -40.72 -12.24
CA ASP A 252 -5.01 -42.02 -11.83
C ASP A 252 -5.78 -42.71 -10.67
N GLY A 253 -6.58 -41.96 -9.92
CA GLY A 253 -7.40 -42.45 -8.80
C GLY A 253 -6.68 -42.48 -7.45
N GLU A 254 -5.51 -41.84 -7.35
CA GLU A 254 -4.71 -41.77 -6.13
C GLU A 254 -5.06 -40.55 -5.26
N ALA A 255 -4.88 -40.68 -3.95
CA ALA A 255 -5.08 -39.58 -3.01
C ALA A 255 -3.81 -38.73 -2.92
N ALA A 256 -3.85 -37.51 -3.45
CA ALA A 256 -2.70 -36.60 -3.41
C ALA A 256 -2.32 -36.20 -1.98
N GLU A 257 -1.13 -36.59 -1.53
CA GLU A 257 -0.55 -36.13 -0.26
C GLU A 257 -0.19 -34.64 -0.35
N GLU A 258 -0.84 -33.79 0.45
CA GLU A 258 -0.57 -32.34 0.46
C GLU A 258 0.64 -32.00 1.37
N THR A 259 1.85 -32.23 0.87
CA THR A 259 3.10 -31.73 1.47
C THR A 259 3.11 -30.19 1.48
N GLY A 260 2.63 -29.60 2.58
CA GLY A 260 2.30 -28.17 2.66
C GLY A 260 3.48 -27.20 2.77
N GLY A 261 4.65 -27.66 3.21
CA GLY A 261 5.77 -26.81 3.66
C GLY A 261 6.23 -25.75 2.65
N GLU A 262 6.46 -26.13 1.39
CA GLU A 262 6.90 -25.21 0.32
C GLU A 262 5.93 -24.01 0.13
N GLU A 263 4.63 -24.21 0.32
CA GLU A 263 3.66 -23.11 0.20
C GLU A 263 3.65 -22.22 1.44
N GLU A 264 3.81 -22.77 2.66
CA GLU A 264 3.86 -21.94 3.86
C GLU A 264 5.09 -21.02 3.88
N GLU A 265 6.27 -21.53 3.51
CA GLU A 265 7.48 -20.72 3.41
C GLU A 265 7.36 -19.61 2.35
N THR A 266 6.85 -19.93 1.16
CA THR A 266 6.66 -18.92 0.10
C THR A 266 5.54 -17.92 0.42
N LEU A 267 4.48 -18.33 1.12
CA LEU A 267 3.48 -17.41 1.66
C LEU A 267 4.08 -16.48 2.74
N ARG A 268 4.99 -16.98 3.58
CA ARG A 268 5.73 -16.19 4.58
C ARG A 268 6.67 -15.18 3.91
N ALA A 269 7.48 -15.62 2.95
CA ALA A 269 8.36 -14.76 2.16
C ALA A 269 7.58 -13.63 1.46
N ARG A 270 6.44 -13.97 0.84
CA ARG A 270 5.52 -13.01 0.23
C ARG A 270 4.93 -12.00 1.22
N ALA A 271 4.52 -12.45 2.41
CA ALA A 271 4.00 -11.56 3.45
C ALA A 271 5.07 -10.55 3.91
N LEU A 272 6.29 -11.03 4.18
CA LEU A 272 7.43 -10.19 4.55
C LEU A 272 7.83 -9.22 3.43
N ALA A 273 7.85 -9.66 2.17
CA ALA A 273 8.10 -8.80 1.01
C ALA A 273 7.04 -7.70 0.87
N ARG A 274 5.76 -8.01 1.16
CA ARG A 274 4.65 -7.05 1.11
C ARG A 274 4.75 -6.02 2.22
N LEU A 275 5.07 -6.43 3.45
CA LEU A 275 5.32 -5.50 4.57
C LEU A 275 6.53 -4.61 4.27
N LYS A 276 7.65 -5.17 3.82
CA LYS A 276 8.86 -4.42 3.42
C LYS A 276 8.57 -3.37 2.33
N TRP A 277 7.85 -3.74 1.25
CA TRP A 277 7.43 -2.75 0.24
C TRP A 277 6.53 -1.66 0.83
N SER A 278 5.56 -2.04 1.67
CA SER A 278 4.58 -1.12 2.27
C SER A 278 5.21 -0.11 3.23
N ILE A 279 6.33 -0.43 3.89
CA ILE A 279 7.09 0.52 4.72
C ILE A 279 7.59 1.69 3.86
N TYR A 280 8.29 1.41 2.75
CA TYR A 280 8.86 2.47 1.91
C TYR A 280 7.79 3.23 1.12
N GLU A 281 6.74 2.55 0.63
CA GLU A 281 5.60 3.24 0.02
C GLU A 281 4.86 4.10 1.07
N GLY A 282 4.66 3.62 2.29
CA GLY A 282 4.09 4.39 3.40
C GLY A 282 4.89 5.66 3.72
N CYS A 283 6.23 5.58 3.72
CA CYS A 283 7.09 6.76 3.87
C CYS A 283 6.89 7.77 2.74
N HIS A 284 6.79 7.30 1.49
CA HIS A 284 6.50 8.14 0.33
C HIS A 284 5.09 8.76 0.37
N GLN A 285 4.08 7.99 0.78
CA GLN A 285 2.72 8.45 1.03
C GLN A 285 2.67 9.53 2.13
N LEU A 286 3.40 9.36 3.23
CA LEU A 286 3.53 10.34 4.31
C LEU A 286 4.22 11.62 3.83
N GLN A 287 5.29 11.52 3.05
CA GLN A 287 5.98 12.68 2.48
C GLN A 287 5.07 13.54 1.59
N ILE A 288 4.19 12.92 0.79
CA ILE A 288 3.26 13.65 -0.07
C ILE A 288 2.10 14.25 0.75
N SER A 289 1.43 13.41 1.55
CA SER A 289 0.27 13.81 2.35
C SER A 289 0.59 14.88 3.40
N SER A 290 1.80 14.89 3.99
CA SER A 290 2.21 15.94 4.93
C SER A 290 2.31 17.31 4.28
N ARG A 291 2.67 17.35 2.99
CA ARG A 291 2.73 18.60 2.22
C ARG A 291 1.35 19.05 1.79
N GLU A 292 0.48 18.12 1.42
CA GLU A 292 -0.94 18.39 1.19
C GLU A 292 -1.63 18.95 2.46
N LEU A 293 -1.42 18.28 3.61
CA LEU A 293 -1.93 18.70 4.92
C LEU A 293 -1.42 20.10 5.30
N SER A 294 -0.12 20.35 5.21
CA SER A 294 0.49 21.65 5.48
C SER A 294 -0.04 22.77 4.56
N MET A 295 -0.26 22.49 3.27
CA MET A 295 -0.89 23.46 2.35
C MET A 295 -2.36 23.73 2.69
N LEU A 296 -3.11 22.71 3.13
CA LEU A 296 -4.48 22.90 3.61
C LEU A 296 -4.49 23.74 4.89
N GLU A 297 -3.62 23.44 5.85
CA GLU A 297 -3.52 24.14 7.15
C GLU A 297 -3.08 25.59 7.03
N ALA A 298 -2.07 25.88 6.19
CA ALA A 298 -1.60 27.25 5.93
C ALA A 298 -2.68 28.14 5.30
N LEU A 299 -3.65 27.55 4.59
CA LEU A 299 -4.82 28.27 4.10
C LEU A 299 -5.89 28.34 5.19
N ASN A 300 -6.02 29.50 5.83
CA ASN A 300 -7.16 29.82 6.71
C ASN A 300 -8.48 29.52 5.95
N PRO A 301 -9.51 28.88 6.56
CA PRO A 301 -10.80 28.63 5.89
C PRO A 301 -11.43 29.85 5.20
N GLU A 302 -11.22 31.06 5.72
CA GLU A 302 -11.63 32.31 5.06
C GLU A 302 -10.85 32.58 3.77
N GLN A 303 -9.54 32.31 3.75
CA GLN A 303 -8.70 32.40 2.55
C GLN A 303 -9.08 31.31 1.53
N ARG A 304 -9.37 30.08 1.97
CA ARG A 304 -9.91 29.02 1.10
C ARG A 304 -11.21 29.47 0.42
N ALA A 305 -12.12 30.08 1.20
CA ALA A 305 -13.37 30.63 0.67
C ALA A 305 -13.15 31.82 -0.28
N ALA A 306 -12.22 32.73 0.04
CA ALA A 306 -11.89 33.88 -0.79
C ALA A 306 -11.26 33.47 -2.14
N ILE A 307 -10.30 32.53 -2.14
CA ILE A 307 -9.67 32.00 -3.36
C ILE A 307 -10.69 31.23 -4.20
N SER A 308 -11.52 30.37 -3.58
CA SER A 308 -12.59 29.66 -4.27
C SER A 308 -13.61 30.61 -4.89
N LYS A 309 -13.97 31.69 -4.19
CA LYS A 309 -14.82 32.76 -4.72
C LYS A 309 -14.15 33.48 -5.88
N GLN A 310 -12.91 33.94 -5.75
CA GLN A 310 -12.18 34.63 -6.83
C GLN A 310 -12.05 33.76 -8.08
N TYR A 311 -11.83 32.46 -7.93
CA TYR A 311 -11.82 31.50 -9.05
C TYR A 311 -13.20 31.38 -9.70
N GLN A 312 -14.27 31.27 -8.90
CA GLN A 312 -15.64 31.18 -9.42
C GLN A 312 -16.09 32.48 -10.11
N ASP A 313 -15.82 33.64 -9.50
CA ASP A 313 -16.05 34.97 -10.07
C ASP A 313 -15.29 35.11 -11.40
N THR A 314 -14.03 34.65 -11.47
CA THR A 314 -13.24 34.62 -12.72
C THR A 314 -13.88 33.72 -13.78
N MET A 315 -14.29 32.50 -13.42
CA MET A 315 -14.95 31.57 -14.34
C MET A 315 -16.30 32.10 -14.85
N ASP A 316 -17.06 32.82 -14.03
CA ASP A 316 -18.31 33.43 -14.45
C ASP A 316 -18.10 34.70 -15.29
N SER A 317 -17.07 35.51 -15.00
CA SER A 317 -16.66 36.61 -15.90
C SER A 317 -16.21 36.09 -17.26
N VAL A 318 -15.55 34.92 -17.32
CA VAL A 318 -15.22 34.24 -18.58
C VAL A 318 -16.47 33.77 -19.32
N ARG A 319 -17.45 33.17 -18.61
CA ARG A 319 -18.75 32.77 -19.19
C ARG A 319 -19.58 33.96 -19.69
N ARG A 320 -19.44 35.14 -19.06
CA ARG A 320 -20.05 36.41 -19.52
C ARG A 320 -19.28 37.08 -20.66
N GLY A 321 -18.09 36.58 -21.02
CA GLY A 321 -17.21 37.18 -22.04
C GLY A 321 -16.44 38.43 -21.57
N GLU A 322 -16.51 38.77 -20.28
CA GLU A 322 -15.84 39.92 -19.68
C GLU A 322 -14.34 39.68 -19.48
N LEU A 323 -13.95 38.43 -19.23
CA LEU A 323 -12.55 37.99 -19.27
C LEU A 323 -12.34 36.97 -20.38
N SER A 324 -11.39 37.26 -21.28
CA SER A 324 -10.77 36.22 -22.09
C SER A 324 -9.92 35.33 -21.19
N LEU A 325 -10.33 34.07 -20.96
CA LEU A 325 -9.44 33.08 -20.34
C LEU A 325 -8.23 32.91 -21.27
N GLY A 326 -7.05 33.33 -20.79
CA GLY A 326 -5.95 33.73 -21.67
C GLY A 326 -5.58 32.70 -22.73
N ARG A 327 -5.65 33.09 -24.01
CA ARG A 327 -5.10 32.33 -25.15
C ARG A 327 -3.55 32.32 -25.11
N HIS A 328 -3.01 31.57 -24.14
CA HIS A 328 -1.72 30.89 -24.26
C HIS A 328 -1.93 29.39 -24.58
N THR A 329 -3.12 29.06 -25.10
CA THR A 329 -3.34 27.90 -25.95
C THR A 329 -2.49 28.04 -27.22
N TYR A 330 -1.30 27.47 -27.22
CA TYR A 330 -0.56 27.21 -28.45
C TYR A 330 -1.42 26.28 -29.32
N THR A 331 -1.97 26.81 -30.41
CA THR A 331 -2.63 25.95 -31.41
C THR A 331 -1.54 25.22 -32.16
N ILE A 332 -1.24 23.99 -31.74
CA ILE A 332 -0.33 23.10 -32.46
C ILE A 332 -1.02 22.76 -33.78
N LEU A 333 -0.53 23.34 -34.87
CA LEU A 333 -1.01 23.02 -36.21
C LEU A 333 -0.51 21.61 -36.60
N PRO A 334 -1.27 20.83 -37.39
CA PRO A 334 -0.78 19.57 -37.93
C PRO A 334 0.56 19.78 -38.65
N GLY A 335 1.59 19.03 -38.23
CA GLY A 335 2.99 19.30 -38.60
C GLY A 335 3.85 19.89 -37.46
N GLY A 336 3.28 20.21 -36.30
CA GLY A 336 4.01 20.49 -35.06
C GLY A 336 4.52 21.93 -34.88
N MET A 337 4.20 22.84 -35.80
CA MET A 337 4.51 24.27 -35.61
C MET A 337 3.52 24.94 -34.66
N MET A 338 4.05 25.76 -33.75
CA MET A 338 3.27 26.57 -32.81
C MET A 338 3.16 28.01 -33.31
N ALA A 339 1.92 28.48 -33.53
CA ALA A 339 1.63 29.88 -33.87
C ALA A 339 0.96 30.58 -32.67
N ALA A 340 1.30 31.86 -32.46
CA ALA A 340 0.71 32.70 -31.41
C ALA A 340 0.07 33.95 -32.06
N GLY A 341 -1.23 34.16 -31.82
CA GLY A 341 -1.97 35.29 -32.39
C GLY A 341 -3.46 35.29 -32.06
N THR A 342 -4.09 36.46 -32.19
CA THR A 342 -5.55 36.64 -32.11
C THR A 342 -6.20 36.53 -33.50
N VAL A 343 -7.54 36.43 -33.53
CA VAL A 343 -8.31 36.21 -34.77
C VAL A 343 -8.12 37.35 -35.79
N ASP A 344 -7.83 38.56 -35.32
CA ASP A 344 -7.72 39.76 -36.16
C ASP A 344 -6.39 39.87 -36.93
N HIS A 345 -5.38 39.06 -36.58
CA HIS A 345 -4.08 39.04 -37.26
C HIS A 345 -3.57 37.59 -37.50
N PRO A 346 -4.20 36.82 -38.41
CA PRO A 346 -3.79 35.46 -38.73
C PRO A 346 -2.61 35.44 -39.71
N GLN A 347 -1.42 35.08 -39.24
CA GLN A 347 -0.27 34.84 -40.10
C GLN A 347 -0.45 33.51 -40.86
N GLN A 348 -0.72 33.59 -42.17
CA GLN A 348 -1.14 32.43 -42.97
C GLN A 348 -0.03 31.40 -43.19
N VAL A 349 -0.35 30.13 -42.89
CA VAL A 349 0.26 28.95 -43.53
C VAL A 349 -0.83 28.32 -44.40
N ARG A 350 -0.48 27.85 -45.61
CA ARG A 350 -1.47 27.42 -46.61
C ARG A 350 -2.13 26.09 -46.24
N ALA A 351 -3.42 25.99 -46.55
CA ALA A 351 -4.25 24.81 -46.28
C ALA A 351 -4.48 23.99 -47.56
N SER A 352 -3.89 22.80 -47.62
CA SER A 352 -4.20 21.76 -48.61
C SER A 352 -4.80 20.50 -47.98
N ASP A 353 -4.58 20.26 -46.69
CA ASP A 353 -4.74 18.94 -46.07
C ASP A 353 -5.57 18.96 -44.77
N ILE A 354 -6.22 17.82 -44.51
CA ILE A 354 -7.00 17.44 -43.32
C ILE A 354 -8.47 17.92 -43.28
N VAL A 355 -9.35 16.96 -43.59
CA VAL A 355 -10.81 16.95 -43.40
C VAL A 355 -11.16 15.61 -42.70
N GLN A 356 -12.34 15.50 -42.06
CA GLN A 356 -12.86 14.38 -41.22
C GLN A 356 -12.38 14.44 -39.73
N SER A 357 -13.18 14.43 -38.63
CA SER A 357 -14.54 13.95 -38.21
C SER A 357 -14.61 12.45 -37.86
N GLY A 358 -15.27 11.90 -36.81
CA GLY A 358 -16.15 12.32 -35.67
C GLY A 358 -16.70 11.05 -34.96
N GLY A 359 -17.52 10.96 -33.87
CA GLY A 359 -18.17 11.89 -32.91
C GLY A 359 -19.25 11.18 -32.03
N ALA A 360 -19.91 11.87 -31.07
CA ALA A 360 -21.14 11.47 -30.31
C ALA A 360 -21.07 10.37 -29.18
N THR A 361 -22.17 9.92 -28.54
CA THR A 361 -22.88 10.42 -27.29
C THR A 361 -23.96 9.43 -26.76
N ALA A 362 -24.19 9.25 -25.42
CA ALA A 362 -25.41 8.58 -24.83
C ALA A 362 -25.56 8.73 -23.28
N THR A 363 -26.62 8.11 -22.67
CA THR A 363 -27.50 8.63 -21.59
C THR A 363 -27.78 7.68 -20.36
N ALA A 364 -28.75 8.00 -19.45
CA ALA A 364 -28.90 7.46 -18.07
C ALA A 364 -30.33 7.00 -17.62
N ALA A 365 -30.45 6.36 -16.43
CA ALA A 365 -31.72 5.90 -15.78
C ALA A 365 -31.63 5.79 -14.22
N THR A 366 -32.73 5.39 -13.52
CA THR A 366 -32.99 5.64 -12.06
C THR A 366 -33.65 4.45 -11.31
N ILE A 367 -33.56 4.34 -9.96
CA ILE A 367 -34.55 3.68 -9.02
C ILE A 367 -34.24 3.98 -7.52
N THR A 368 -35.16 3.71 -6.57
CA THR A 368 -35.11 4.16 -5.15
C THR A 368 -35.56 3.13 -4.06
N ALA A 369 -34.88 3.20 -2.90
CA ALA A 369 -35.33 3.05 -1.49
C ALA A 369 -36.01 1.76 -0.92
N ALA A 370 -35.43 1.23 0.19
CA ALA A 370 -36.13 0.67 1.37
C ALA A 370 -35.14 0.42 2.55
N ALA A 371 -35.58 0.51 3.82
CA ALA A 371 -34.76 0.17 5.01
C ALA A 371 -35.61 -0.06 6.29
N SER A 372 -35.20 -0.99 7.18
CA SER A 372 -35.27 -0.88 8.68
C SER A 372 -35.01 -2.19 9.46
N SER A 373 -34.55 -2.01 10.72
CA SER A 373 -34.50 -2.95 11.88
C SER A 373 -33.76 -4.29 11.77
N VAL A 374 -32.68 -4.45 12.56
CA VAL A 374 -32.52 -5.44 13.65
C VAL A 374 -31.55 -4.86 14.70
N ALA A 375 -31.86 -5.00 15.98
CA ALA A 375 -30.94 -4.75 17.11
C ALA A 375 -31.33 -5.64 18.31
N MET A 376 -30.47 -5.72 19.34
CA MET A 376 -30.63 -6.49 20.59
C MET A 376 -30.41 -8.02 20.49
N SER A 377 -29.15 -8.47 20.35
CA SER A 377 -28.69 -9.85 20.70
C SER A 377 -27.18 -9.99 20.99
N GLY A 378 -26.45 -8.90 21.27
CA GLY A 378 -24.97 -8.91 21.23
C GLY A 378 -24.22 -9.64 22.36
N SER A 379 -24.88 -9.98 23.48
CA SER A 379 -24.16 -10.25 24.74
C SER A 379 -23.71 -11.69 24.99
N ARG A 380 -24.25 -12.71 24.28
CA ARG A 380 -23.91 -14.13 24.51
C ARG A 380 -22.89 -14.70 23.53
N ASN A 381 -22.97 -14.37 22.25
CA ASN A 381 -22.06 -14.93 21.23
C ASN A 381 -20.58 -14.57 21.48
N ALA A 382 -20.32 -13.41 22.10
CA ALA A 382 -18.97 -12.95 22.43
C ALA A 382 -18.19 -13.88 23.39
N GLN A 383 -18.86 -14.74 24.18
CA GLN A 383 -18.18 -15.69 25.07
C GLN A 383 -17.79 -16.99 24.35
N LEU A 384 -18.67 -17.52 23.48
CA LEU A 384 -18.38 -18.72 22.68
C LEU A 384 -17.28 -18.45 21.65
N TYR A 385 -17.35 -17.31 20.95
CA TYR A 385 -16.33 -16.89 19.99
C TYR A 385 -14.93 -16.76 20.63
N ARG A 386 -14.85 -16.29 21.87
CA ARG A 386 -13.59 -16.25 22.64
C ARG A 386 -13.04 -17.64 22.99
N GLN A 387 -13.90 -18.63 23.22
CA GLN A 387 -13.47 -20.00 23.45
C GLN A 387 -12.99 -20.67 22.15
N GLN A 388 -13.67 -20.45 21.02
CA GLN A 388 -13.20 -20.93 19.72
C GLN A 388 -11.86 -20.31 19.32
N ILE A 389 -11.72 -18.98 19.37
CA ILE A 389 -10.44 -18.31 19.07
C ILE A 389 -9.31 -18.80 19.97
N ARG A 390 -9.56 -18.99 21.27
CA ARG A 390 -8.54 -19.53 22.18
C ARG A 390 -8.13 -20.95 21.78
N ASN A 391 -9.09 -21.80 21.42
CA ASN A 391 -8.83 -23.18 21.01
C ASN A 391 -8.21 -23.28 19.60
N GLU A 392 -8.35 -22.27 18.72
CA GLU A 392 -7.72 -22.28 17.39
C GLU A 392 -6.31 -21.66 17.37
N LEU A 393 -6.05 -20.66 18.23
CA LEU A 393 -4.75 -19.99 18.37
C LEU A 393 -3.82 -20.62 19.42
N MET A 394 -4.36 -21.32 20.42
CA MET A 394 -3.58 -21.90 21.53
C MET A 394 -3.75 -23.43 21.64
N ILE A 395 -3.84 -24.11 20.50
CA ILE A 395 -3.32 -25.47 20.37
C ILE A 395 -1.81 -25.36 20.19
N ASP A 396 -1.05 -26.12 20.97
CA ASP A 396 0.41 -26.27 20.82
C ASP A 396 0.75 -26.93 19.47
N ARG A 397 0.78 -26.12 18.40
CA ARG A 397 1.14 -26.58 17.05
C ARG A 397 2.61 -26.99 16.92
N ASN A 398 3.45 -26.61 17.88
CA ASN A 398 4.82 -27.12 18.05
C ASN A 398 4.87 -28.35 18.97
N ALA A 399 3.86 -29.22 18.93
CA ALA A 399 4.09 -30.64 19.19
C ALA A 399 5.09 -31.16 18.13
N PRO A 400 6.29 -31.65 18.50
CA PRO A 400 7.28 -32.08 17.51
C PRO A 400 6.70 -33.16 16.59
N THR A 401 6.67 -32.88 15.29
CA THR A 401 6.09 -33.77 14.27
C THR A 401 6.91 -35.05 14.05
N MET A 402 8.15 -35.05 14.51
CA MET A 402 8.99 -36.22 14.74
C MET A 402 9.76 -36.04 16.06
N THR A 403 10.23 -37.12 16.65
CA THR A 403 11.13 -37.10 17.81
C THR A 403 12.54 -36.62 17.43
N LEU A 404 13.31 -36.14 18.42
CA LEU A 404 14.73 -35.79 18.22
C LEU A 404 15.58 -36.96 17.71
N GLN A 405 15.15 -38.21 17.94
CA GLN A 405 15.82 -39.39 17.41
C GLN A 405 15.53 -39.56 15.91
N GLU A 406 14.27 -39.48 15.48
CA GLU A 406 13.90 -39.56 14.07
C GLU A 406 14.54 -38.42 13.24
N PHE A 407 14.68 -37.23 13.83
CA PHE A 407 15.42 -36.12 13.20
C PHE A 407 16.90 -36.47 12.99
N ALA A 408 17.58 -36.99 14.02
CA ALA A 408 18.98 -37.39 13.92
C ALA A 408 19.20 -38.57 12.96
N GLU A 409 18.24 -39.50 12.87
CA GLU A 409 18.27 -40.61 11.91
C GLU A 409 18.12 -40.12 10.46
N LEU A 410 17.27 -39.12 10.20
CA LEU A 410 17.15 -38.46 8.89
C LEU A 410 18.40 -37.64 8.53
N GLU A 411 18.97 -36.88 9.47
CA GLU A 411 20.19 -36.09 9.25
C GLU A 411 21.39 -37.01 8.92
N MET A 412 21.56 -38.11 9.66
CA MET A 412 22.58 -39.13 9.35
C MET A 412 22.36 -39.80 7.99
N ALA A 413 21.10 -40.07 7.60
CA ALA A 413 20.79 -40.67 6.31
C ALA A 413 21.12 -39.72 5.12
N GLU A 414 20.85 -38.43 5.26
CA GLU A 414 21.21 -37.43 4.24
C GLU A 414 22.74 -37.23 4.16
N ILE A 415 23.44 -37.19 5.30
CA ILE A 415 24.91 -37.14 5.34
C ILE A 415 25.52 -38.39 4.67
N GLN A 416 24.96 -39.59 4.93
CA GLN A 416 25.40 -40.81 4.27
C GLN A 416 25.18 -40.74 2.75
N ARG A 417 24.01 -40.28 2.29
CA ARG A 417 23.75 -40.09 0.85
C ARG A 417 24.74 -39.12 0.21
N GLN A 418 25.07 -38.01 0.88
CA GLN A 418 26.06 -37.05 0.38
C GLN A 418 27.48 -37.65 0.34
N MET A 419 27.85 -38.49 1.33
CA MET A 419 29.11 -39.25 1.29
C MET A 419 29.13 -40.26 0.14
N ASP A 420 28.05 -41.01 -0.09
CA ASP A 420 27.94 -42.00 -1.16
C ASP A 420 27.97 -41.33 -2.54
N GLU A 421 27.30 -40.20 -2.72
CA GLU A 421 27.39 -39.37 -3.92
C GLU A 421 28.80 -38.81 -4.15
N ALA A 422 29.48 -38.35 -3.09
CA ALA A 422 30.85 -37.84 -3.18
C ALA A 422 31.83 -38.96 -3.57
N GLN A 423 31.70 -40.14 -2.98
CA GLN A 423 32.49 -41.32 -3.36
C GLN A 423 32.20 -41.78 -4.79
N ALA A 424 30.93 -41.78 -5.22
CA ALA A 424 30.56 -42.12 -6.60
C ALA A 424 31.16 -41.14 -7.62
N LYS A 425 31.09 -39.83 -7.34
CA LYS A 425 31.73 -38.78 -8.16
C LYS A 425 33.25 -38.94 -8.19
N GLN A 426 33.88 -39.24 -7.05
CA GLN A 426 35.33 -39.49 -6.97
C GLN A 426 35.74 -40.76 -7.73
N HIS A 427 34.94 -41.83 -7.69
CA HIS A 427 35.18 -43.07 -8.44
C HIS A 427 35.08 -42.84 -9.95
N GLN A 428 34.02 -42.17 -10.41
CA GLN A 428 33.84 -41.80 -11.82
C GLN A 428 35.00 -40.92 -12.31
N GLN A 429 35.42 -39.93 -11.51
CA GLN A 429 36.56 -39.09 -11.87
C GLN A 429 37.87 -39.91 -11.95
N ALA A 430 38.10 -40.85 -11.03
CA ALA A 430 39.27 -41.73 -11.07
C ALA A 430 39.26 -42.70 -12.27
N GLU A 431 38.09 -43.21 -12.68
CA GLU A 431 37.93 -44.02 -13.89
C GLU A 431 38.19 -43.20 -15.17
N GLU A 432 37.74 -41.94 -15.22
CA GLU A 432 38.04 -41.03 -16.32
C GLU A 432 39.52 -40.63 -16.37
N ASP A 433 40.13 -40.31 -15.24
CA ASP A 433 41.55 -39.93 -15.14
C ASP A 433 42.44 -41.14 -15.52
N ALA A 434 42.07 -42.36 -15.12
CA ALA A 434 42.72 -43.59 -15.56
C ALA A 434 42.54 -43.89 -17.07
N ARG A 435 41.40 -43.50 -17.65
CA ARG A 435 41.11 -43.61 -19.09
C ARG A 435 41.83 -42.55 -19.93
N LEU A 436 42.07 -41.37 -19.38
CA LEU A 436 42.77 -40.25 -20.02
C LEU A 436 44.30 -40.38 -19.95
N GLY A 437 44.82 -41.00 -18.89
CA GLY A 437 46.27 -41.08 -18.64
C GLY A 437 46.85 -39.73 -18.16
N PRO A 438 48.14 -39.71 -17.76
CA PRO A 438 48.74 -38.54 -17.11
C PRO A 438 48.64 -37.26 -17.96
N ASP A 439 48.99 -37.34 -19.25
CA ASP A 439 48.93 -36.21 -20.18
C ASP A 439 47.50 -35.63 -20.32
N GLY A 440 46.48 -36.49 -20.28
CA GLY A 440 45.08 -36.09 -20.35
C GLY A 440 44.54 -35.50 -19.04
N VAL A 441 45.11 -35.90 -17.89
CA VAL A 441 44.81 -35.28 -16.58
C VAL A 441 45.42 -33.88 -16.49
N GLU A 442 46.65 -33.67 -17.00
CA GLU A 442 47.23 -32.33 -17.11
C GLU A 442 46.37 -31.40 -17.98
N GLU A 443 45.98 -31.87 -19.17
CA GLU A 443 45.18 -31.06 -20.11
C GLU A 443 43.79 -30.74 -19.55
N ARG A 444 43.16 -31.69 -18.86
CA ARG A 444 41.93 -31.49 -18.07
C ARG A 444 42.10 -30.42 -16.99
N GLN A 445 43.25 -30.36 -16.33
CA GLN A 445 43.52 -29.33 -15.32
C GLN A 445 43.74 -27.95 -15.97
N ARG A 446 44.53 -27.86 -17.04
CA ARG A 446 44.73 -26.60 -17.80
C ARG A 446 43.40 -26.00 -18.29
N GLN A 447 42.45 -26.84 -18.72
CA GLN A 447 41.12 -26.39 -19.14
C GLN A 447 40.27 -25.88 -17.97
N LYS A 448 40.38 -26.48 -16.78
CA LYS A 448 39.76 -25.95 -15.55
C LYS A 448 40.40 -24.63 -15.12
N ASP A 449 41.72 -24.52 -15.18
CA ASP A 449 42.46 -23.32 -14.79
C ASP A 449 42.14 -22.16 -15.77
N SER A 450 42.12 -22.42 -17.08
CA SER A 450 41.68 -21.44 -18.09
C SER A 450 40.23 -20.99 -17.88
N ALA A 451 39.30 -21.94 -17.69
CA ALA A 451 37.89 -21.59 -17.45
C ALA A 451 37.68 -20.84 -16.12
N TRP A 452 38.57 -21.02 -15.14
CA TRP A 452 38.59 -20.27 -13.89
C TRP A 452 39.16 -18.86 -14.07
N ASP A 453 40.20 -18.69 -14.90
CA ASP A 453 40.71 -17.39 -15.34
C ASP A 453 39.64 -16.62 -16.13
N ASP A 454 39.04 -17.23 -17.16
CA ASP A 454 37.92 -16.68 -17.93
C ASP A 454 36.75 -16.27 -17.01
N TRP A 455 36.38 -17.12 -16.04
CA TRP A 455 35.32 -16.80 -15.08
C TRP A 455 35.65 -15.59 -14.19
N LYS A 456 36.90 -15.42 -13.75
CA LYS A 456 37.33 -14.25 -12.95
C LYS A 456 37.34 -12.95 -13.75
N ASP A 457 37.64 -13.02 -15.05
CA ASP A 457 37.59 -11.86 -15.94
C ASP A 457 36.13 -11.46 -16.26
N ASP A 458 35.22 -12.43 -16.41
CA ASP A 458 33.76 -12.20 -16.52
C ASP A 458 33.11 -11.75 -15.19
N HIS A 459 33.67 -12.17 -14.05
CA HIS A 459 33.18 -11.86 -12.69
C HIS A 459 34.19 -11.04 -11.89
N PRO A 460 34.55 -9.82 -12.36
CA PRO A 460 35.53 -8.98 -11.67
C PRO A 460 35.05 -8.66 -10.25
N ALA A 461 35.92 -8.85 -9.27
CA ALA A 461 35.58 -8.71 -7.86
C ALA A 461 34.99 -7.32 -7.53
N TYR A 462 33.68 -7.30 -7.28
CA TYR A 462 32.90 -6.08 -6.97
C TYR A 462 33.47 -5.35 -5.76
N GLY A 463 34.35 -4.37 -6.01
CA GLY A 463 35.06 -3.59 -4.99
C GLY A 463 36.45 -3.13 -5.43
N LEU A 464 37.17 -3.91 -6.25
CA LEU A 464 38.49 -3.51 -6.75
C LEU A 464 38.38 -2.56 -7.95
N THR A 465 38.33 -1.26 -7.69
CA THR A 465 38.61 -0.27 -8.75
C THR A 465 40.11 -0.20 -9.03
N ASN A 466 40.51 0.14 -10.26
CA ASN A 466 41.92 0.30 -10.67
C ASN A 466 42.69 1.44 -9.97
N LYS A 467 42.12 2.04 -8.92
CA LYS A 467 42.81 2.88 -7.94
C LYS A 467 42.58 2.21 -6.59
N GLY A 468 43.63 1.63 -6.01
CA GLY A 468 43.58 0.73 -4.84
C GLY A 468 43.19 1.38 -3.50
N ASN A 469 42.04 2.05 -3.46
CA ASN A 469 41.38 2.53 -2.26
C ASN A 469 40.17 1.62 -2.01
N TYR A 470 40.19 0.88 -0.90
CA TYR A 470 38.97 0.37 -0.30
C TYR A 470 38.13 1.56 0.21
N SER A 471 36.80 1.50 0.03
CA SER A 471 35.84 2.52 0.48
C SER A 471 34.60 1.86 1.05
#